data_AF-A0A2E6J6E1-F1
#
_entry.id   AF-A0A2E6J6E1-F1
#
_cell.length_a   1.000
_cell.length_b   1.000
_cell.length_c   1.000
_cell.angle_alpha   90.00
_cell.angle_beta   90.00
_cell.angle_gamma   90.00
#
_symmetry.space_group_name_H-M   'P 1'
#
loop_
_entity.id
_entity.type
_entity.pdbx_description
1 polymer ?
#
loop_
_entity_poly.entity_id
_entity_poly.type
_entity_poly.pdbx_seq_one_letter_code
_entity_poly.pdbx_strand_id
1 'polypeptide(L)'
;MENFDEYYRQYGLITIFLAISISVPVGMMLLSWVFSLIGVRPSVPSSVKQSIYECGFETVSGMWERFNFRFYSFAILFVLFDVEAIFLFPWAAQFGYLSKEFGLYILLEMLVFIAILFFGWLYAWKRGDLEWT
;
A
#
# COMPACT_ATOMS: atom_id res chain seq x y z
N MET A 1 30.21 6.98 18.33
CA MET A 1 29.22 8.05 18.06
C MET A 1 28.82 7.85 16.62
N GLU A 2 27.57 7.47 16.35
CA GLU A 2 27.06 7.50 14.97
C GLU A 2 27.31 8.90 14.40
N ASN A 3 27.83 8.97 13.18
CA ASN A 3 28.01 10.24 12.50
C ASN A 3 26.61 10.79 12.19
N PHE A 4 26.08 11.64 13.06
CA PHE A 4 24.78 12.30 12.85
C PHE A 4 24.73 13.00 11.48
N ASP A 5 25.87 13.50 10.98
CA ASP A 5 26.00 14.05 9.63
C ASP A 5 25.72 13.03 8.51
N GLU A 6 26.09 11.77 8.71
CA GLU A 6 25.76 10.66 7.79
C GLU A 6 24.26 10.39 7.78
N TYR A 7 23.67 10.29 8.98
CA TYR A 7 22.25 10.08 9.17
C TYR A 7 21.44 11.18 8.48
N TYR A 8 21.70 12.45 8.80
CA TYR A 8 20.99 13.58 8.18
C TYR A 8 21.21 13.65 6.68
N ARG A 9 22.39 13.28 6.18
CA ARG A 9 22.65 13.23 4.74
C ARG A 9 21.80 12.15 4.05
N GLN A 10 21.69 10.96 4.61
CA GLN A 10 20.88 9.88 4.03
C GLN A 10 19.39 10.22 4.01
N TYR A 11 18.83 10.71 5.12
CA TYR A 11 17.43 11.17 5.15
C TYR A 11 17.20 12.41 4.28
N GLY A 12 18.20 13.29 4.17
CA GLY A 12 18.21 14.41 3.24
C GLY A 12 18.10 13.96 1.78
N LEU A 13 18.87 12.92 1.39
CA LEU A 13 18.79 12.32 0.05
C LEU A 13 17.40 11.72 -0.22
N ILE A 14 16.82 11.01 0.75
CA ILE A 14 15.45 10.46 0.64
C ILE A 14 14.43 11.59 0.45
N THR A 15 14.58 12.70 1.19
CA THR A 15 13.69 13.86 1.08
C THR A 15 13.80 14.54 -0.27
N ILE A 16 15.02 14.71 -0.80
CA ILE A 16 15.26 15.25 -2.15
C ILE A 16 14.65 14.33 -3.19
N PHE A 17 14.85 13.01 -3.07
CA PHE A 17 14.27 12.03 -3.99
C PHE A 17 12.73 12.07 -3.98
N LEU A 18 12.11 12.17 -2.79
CA LEU A 18 10.67 12.34 -2.65
C LEU A 18 10.18 13.63 -3.31
N ALA A 19 10.88 14.74 -3.09
CA ALA A 19 10.55 16.03 -3.68
C ALA A 19 10.60 15.99 -5.21
N ILE A 20 11.62 15.34 -5.79
CA ILE A 20 11.74 15.13 -7.25
C ILE A 20 10.63 14.21 -7.75
N SER A 21 10.35 13.11 -7.04
CA SER A 21 9.33 12.13 -7.42
C SER A 21 7.93 12.73 -7.47
N ILE A 22 7.64 13.73 -6.62
CA ILE A 22 6.37 14.48 -6.65
C ILE A 22 6.42 15.60 -7.69
N SER A 23 7.55 16.31 -7.80
CA SER A 23 7.66 17.46 -8.70
C SER A 23 7.56 17.09 -10.18
N VAL A 24 8.00 15.89 -10.57
CA VAL A 24 7.90 15.41 -11.96
C VAL A 24 6.44 15.26 -12.41
N PRO A 25 5.57 14.42 -11.80
CA PRO A 25 4.18 14.29 -12.23
C PRO A 25 3.40 15.58 -12.07
N VAL A 26 3.61 16.34 -10.98
CA VAL A 26 2.98 17.65 -10.80
C VAL A 26 3.42 18.62 -11.90
N GLY A 27 4.71 18.65 -12.23
CA GLY A 27 5.27 19.45 -13.30
C GLY A 27 4.71 19.07 -14.67
N MET A 28 4.52 17.78 -14.94
CA MET A 28 3.87 17.30 -16.17
C MET A 28 2.41 17.74 -16.26
N MET A 29 1.66 17.65 -15.15
CA MET A 29 0.27 18.11 -15.08
C MET A 29 0.17 19.64 -15.28
N LEU A 30 1.04 20.41 -14.62
CA LEU A 30 1.13 21.86 -14.77
C LEU A 30 1.52 22.26 -16.19
N LEU A 31 2.49 21.59 -16.79
CA LEU A 31 2.91 21.84 -18.18
C LEU A 31 1.75 21.55 -19.14
N SER A 32 1.04 20.45 -18.97
CA SER A 32 -0.16 20.12 -19.75
C SER A 32 -1.26 21.17 -19.60
N TRP A 33 -1.44 21.71 -18.39
CA TRP A 33 -2.38 22.80 -18.12
C TRP A 33 -1.95 24.11 -18.80
N VAL A 34 -0.68 24.50 -18.71
CA VAL A 34 -0.12 25.67 -19.42
C VAL A 34 -0.27 25.51 -20.94
N PHE A 35 0.02 24.32 -21.49
CA PHE A 35 -0.18 24.01 -22.91
C PHE A 35 -1.64 24.14 -23.35
N SER A 36 -2.60 23.95 -22.45
CA SER A 36 -4.00 24.24 -22.72
C SER A 36 -4.30 25.74 -22.82
N LEU A 37 -3.58 26.58 -22.08
CA LEU A 37 -3.76 28.04 -22.09
C LEU A 37 -3.16 28.68 -23.35
N ILE A 38 -2.01 28.19 -23.81
CA ILE A 38 -1.33 28.69 -25.02
C ILE A 38 -1.85 28.06 -26.32
N GLY A 39 -2.91 27.25 -26.25
CA GLY A 39 -3.57 26.66 -27.43
C GLY A 39 -2.84 25.46 -28.06
N VAL A 40 -1.77 24.96 -27.45
CA VAL A 40 -1.05 23.75 -27.91
C VAL A 40 -1.87 22.49 -27.63
N ARG A 41 -2.53 22.42 -26.46
CA ARG A 41 -3.49 21.37 -26.12
C ARG A 41 -4.90 21.86 -26.45
N PRO A 42 -5.61 21.28 -27.44
CA PRO A 42 -6.97 21.69 -27.76
C PRO A 42 -7.92 21.49 -26.58
N SER A 43 -8.64 22.55 -26.20
CA SER A 43 -9.70 22.50 -25.21
C SER A 43 -11.05 22.55 -25.91
N VAL A 44 -11.64 21.38 -26.16
CA VAL A 44 -12.94 21.24 -26.83
C VAL A 44 -13.90 20.47 -25.93
N PRO A 45 -14.41 21.11 -24.86
CA PRO A 45 -15.38 20.50 -23.96
C PRO A 45 -16.69 20.24 -24.71
N SER A 46 -17.30 19.08 -24.47
CA SER A 46 -18.65 18.76 -24.93
C SER A 46 -19.35 17.95 -23.84
N SER A 47 -20.68 18.00 -23.80
CA SER A 47 -21.48 17.21 -22.86
C SER A 47 -21.14 15.73 -22.92
N VAL A 48 -20.95 15.19 -24.13
CA VAL A 48 -20.58 13.78 -24.38
C VAL A 48 -19.17 13.44 -23.89
N LYS A 49 -18.20 14.36 -23.93
CA LYS A 49 -16.84 14.11 -23.39
C LYS A 49 -16.79 14.19 -21.86
N GLN A 50 -17.78 14.84 -21.26
CA GLN A 50 -17.89 15.04 -19.81
C GLN A 50 -18.86 14.05 -19.16
N SER A 51 -19.64 13.30 -19.95
CA SER A 51 -20.51 12.23 -19.44
C SER A 51 -19.69 11.02 -19.00
N ILE A 52 -20.20 10.29 -18.01
CA ILE A 52 -19.63 9.01 -17.59
C ILE A 52 -19.68 8.03 -18.77
N TYR A 53 -18.63 7.24 -18.94
CA TYR A 53 -18.57 6.24 -19.98
C TYR A 53 -19.51 5.06 -19.66
N GLU A 54 -20.54 4.86 -20.48
CA GLU A 54 -21.51 3.75 -20.38
C GLU A 54 -21.75 3.11 -21.76
N CYS A 55 -20.66 2.84 -22.51
CA CYS A 55 -20.72 2.22 -23.84
C CYS A 55 -21.67 2.92 -24.86
N GLY A 56 -21.97 4.21 -24.67
CA GLY A 56 -22.86 5.00 -25.52
C GLY A 56 -24.32 5.08 -25.05
N PHE A 57 -24.66 4.48 -23.91
CA PHE A 57 -25.97 4.60 -23.28
C PHE A 57 -26.02 5.72 -22.25
N GLU A 58 -27.24 6.14 -21.89
CA GLU A 58 -27.45 7.02 -20.75
C GLU A 58 -27.09 6.28 -19.46
N THR A 59 -26.40 6.99 -18.57
CA THR A 59 -25.94 6.42 -17.30
C THR A 59 -27.13 6.02 -16.45
N VAL A 60 -27.14 4.80 -15.94
CA VAL A 60 -28.16 4.36 -14.98
C VAL A 60 -27.85 5.01 -13.62
N SER A 61 -28.47 6.15 -13.33
CA SER A 61 -28.38 6.82 -12.04
C SER A 61 -29.23 6.09 -11.00
N GLY A 62 -28.69 5.02 -10.41
CA GLY A 62 -29.49 4.27 -9.44
C GLY A 62 -28.89 3.05 -8.76
N MET A 63 -27.62 2.69 -8.99
CA MET A 63 -27.03 1.55 -8.29
C MET A 63 -26.06 2.01 -7.23
N TRP A 64 -26.58 2.16 -6.01
CA TRP A 64 -25.78 1.83 -4.84
C TRP A 64 -25.43 0.36 -5.01
N GLU A 65 -24.26 0.08 -5.59
CA GLU A 65 -23.73 -1.28 -5.59
C GLU A 65 -23.79 -1.79 -4.15
N ARG A 66 -24.30 -3.02 -3.99
CA ARG A 66 -24.13 -3.71 -2.73
C ARG A 66 -22.64 -3.90 -2.54
N PHE A 67 -22.02 -3.07 -1.69
CA PHE A 67 -20.61 -3.18 -1.41
C PHE A 67 -20.33 -4.61 -0.96
N ASN A 68 -19.48 -5.31 -1.72
CA ASN A 68 -19.21 -6.70 -1.43
C ASN A 68 -18.37 -6.77 -0.15
N PHE A 69 -18.90 -7.40 0.90
CA PHE A 69 -18.20 -7.52 2.17
C PHE A 69 -16.85 -8.26 2.06
N ARG A 70 -16.62 -9.00 0.97
CA ARG A 70 -15.33 -9.65 0.68
C ARG A 70 -14.15 -8.66 0.73
N PHE A 71 -14.30 -7.43 0.22
CA PHE A 71 -13.25 -6.41 0.30
C PHE A 71 -12.84 -6.11 1.75
N TYR A 72 -13.80 -6.10 2.67
CA TYR A 72 -13.54 -5.89 4.09
C TYR A 72 -12.79 -7.07 4.71
N SER A 73 -13.18 -8.31 4.40
CA SER A 73 -12.50 -9.52 4.87
C SER A 73 -11.03 -9.56 4.44
N PHE A 74 -10.74 -9.20 3.18
CA PHE A 74 -9.36 -9.09 2.70
C PHE A 74 -8.59 -7.97 3.40
N ALA A 75 -9.20 -6.79 3.58
CA ALA A 75 -8.53 -5.65 4.21
C ALA A 75 -8.16 -5.93 5.68
N ILE A 76 -9.08 -6.50 6.48
CA ILE A 76 -8.79 -6.78 7.89
C ILE A 76 -7.73 -7.88 8.05
N LEU A 77 -7.76 -8.90 7.18
CA LEU A 77 -6.75 -9.94 7.18
C LEU A 77 -5.37 -9.41 6.76
N PHE A 78 -5.32 -8.52 5.76
CA PHE A 78 -4.09 -7.85 5.35
C PHE A 78 -3.48 -7.04 6.50
N VAL A 79 -4.28 -6.25 7.21
CA VAL A 79 -3.81 -5.47 8.37
C VAL A 79 -3.27 -6.38 9.48
N LEU A 80 -3.89 -7.54 9.70
CA LEU A 80 -3.42 -8.51 10.69
C LEU A 80 -2.03 -9.06 10.32
N PHE A 81 -1.80 -9.39 9.05
CA PHE A 81 -0.49 -9.80 8.55
C PHE A 81 0.55 -8.68 8.54
N ASP A 82 0.14 -7.43 8.30
CA ASP A 82 1.05 -6.28 8.35
C ASP A 82 1.57 -6.08 9.78
N VAL A 83 0.69 -6.22 10.78
CA VAL A 83 1.08 -6.21 12.19
C VAL A 83 2.04 -7.35 12.54
N GLU A 84 1.84 -8.56 11.98
CA GLU A 84 2.78 -9.66 12.13
C GLU A 84 4.19 -9.28 11.63
N ALA A 85 4.27 -8.70 10.43
CA ALA A 85 5.53 -8.29 9.83
C ALA A 85 6.28 -7.27 10.70
N ILE A 86 5.56 -6.32 11.32
CA ILE A 86 6.13 -5.34 12.26
C ILE A 86 6.84 -6.03 13.44
N PHE A 87 6.36 -7.18 13.92
CA PHE A 87 7.04 -7.96 14.97
C PHE A 87 8.18 -8.83 14.44
N LEU A 88 8.03 -9.37 13.22
CA LEU A 88 9.05 -10.23 12.60
C LEU A 88 10.32 -9.45 12.23
N PHE A 89 10.21 -8.22 11.74
CA PHE A 89 11.37 -7.46 11.26
C PHE A 89 12.42 -7.18 12.35
N PRO A 90 12.07 -6.62 13.53
CA PRO A 90 13.04 -6.39 14.60
C PRO A 90 13.67 -7.68 15.11
N TRP A 91 12.87 -8.74 15.26
CA TRP A 91 13.38 -10.05 15.67
C TRP A 91 14.38 -10.62 14.66
N ALA A 92 14.06 -10.58 13.36
CA ALA A 92 14.93 -11.08 12.31
C ALA A 92 16.23 -10.25 12.22
N ALA A 93 16.12 -8.92 12.31
CA ALA A 93 17.26 -8.02 12.29
C ALA A 93 18.22 -8.23 13.48
N GLN A 94 17.71 -8.63 14.65
CA GLN A 94 18.49 -8.84 15.86
C GLN A 94 18.77 -10.32 16.19
N PHE A 95 18.35 -11.25 15.34
CA PHE A 95 18.45 -12.68 15.60
C PHE A 95 19.88 -13.12 15.94
N GLY A 96 20.90 -12.58 15.26
CA GLY A 96 22.30 -12.93 15.51
C GLY A 96 22.82 -12.51 16.89
N TYR A 97 22.26 -11.46 17.49
CA TYR A 97 22.57 -11.05 18.86
C TYR A 97 21.75 -11.86 19.87
N LEU A 98 20.42 -11.92 19.67
CA LEU A 98 19.49 -12.61 20.56
C LEU A 98 19.76 -14.12 20.64
N SER A 99 20.17 -14.76 19.55
CA SER A 99 20.53 -16.19 19.54
C SER A 99 21.79 -16.50 20.35
N LYS A 100 22.70 -15.53 20.56
CA LYS A 100 23.89 -15.74 21.41
C LYS A 100 23.53 -15.70 22.90
N GLU A 101 22.56 -14.87 23.28
CA GLU A 101 22.12 -14.71 24.66
C GLU A 101 21.09 -15.77 25.05
N PHE A 102 20.10 -16.01 24.20
CA PHE A 102 18.94 -16.87 24.47
C PHE A 102 18.97 -18.22 23.73
N GLY A 103 19.91 -18.44 22.81
CA GLY A 103 20.06 -19.71 22.10
C GLY A 103 18.85 -20.07 21.24
N LEU A 104 18.46 -21.35 21.27
CA LEU A 104 17.31 -21.87 20.49
C LEU A 104 15.95 -21.34 20.98
N TYR A 105 15.87 -20.80 22.20
CA TYR A 105 14.62 -20.30 22.77
C TYR A 105 13.99 -19.20 21.93
N ILE A 106 14.81 -18.23 21.46
CA ILE A 106 14.35 -17.10 20.63
C ILE A 106 13.76 -17.54 19.29
N LEU A 107 14.22 -18.68 18.76
CA LEU A 107 13.70 -19.27 17.53
C LEU A 107 12.35 -19.95 17.78
N LEU A 108 12.24 -20.69 18.89
CA LEU A 108 11.01 -21.39 19.25
C LEU A 108 9.88 -20.42 19.57
N GLU A 109 10.14 -19.33 20.30
CA GLU A 109 9.13 -18.30 20.56
C GLU A 109 8.58 -17.72 19.26
N MET A 110 9.45 -17.41 18.30
CA MET A 110 9.00 -16.83 17.04
C MET A 110 8.26 -17.84 16.15
N LEU A 111 8.68 -19.12 16.20
CA LEU A 111 7.95 -20.20 15.53
C LEU A 111 6.53 -20.35 16.12
N VAL A 112 6.39 -20.29 17.45
CA VAL A 112 5.08 -20.33 18.12
C VAL A 112 4.24 -19.11 17.74
N PHE A 113 4.82 -17.91 17.72
CA PHE A 113 4.14 -16.68 17.30
C PHE A 113 3.58 -16.79 15.87
N ILE A 114 4.43 -17.19 14.91
CA ILE A 114 4.01 -17.41 13.52
C ILE A 114 2.95 -18.51 13.45
N ALA A 115 3.11 -19.62 14.19
CA ALA A 115 2.16 -20.72 14.18
C ALA A 115 0.75 -20.28 14.62
N ILE A 116 0.64 -19.46 15.69
CA ILE A 116 -0.65 -18.95 16.18
C ILE A 116 -1.36 -18.14 15.09
N LEU A 117 -0.64 -17.23 14.43
CA LEU A 117 -1.21 -16.38 13.37
C LEU A 117 -1.52 -17.18 12.10
N PHE A 118 -0.65 -18.13 11.74
CA PHE A 118 -0.87 -19.08 10.65
C PHE A 118 -2.15 -19.89 10.85
N PHE A 119 -2.44 -20.33 12.08
CA PHE A 119 -3.72 -21.01 12.38
C PHE A 119 -4.92 -20.07 12.24
N GLY A 120 -4.79 -18.79 12.62
CA GLY A 120 -5.82 -17.78 12.38
C GLY A 120 -6.13 -17.60 10.90
N TRP A 121 -5.09 -17.57 10.07
CA TRP A 121 -5.21 -17.53 8.62
C TRP A 121 -5.85 -18.79 8.05
N LEU A 122 -5.38 -19.98 8.46
CA LEU A 122 -5.97 -21.26 8.04
C LEU A 122 -7.46 -21.34 8.39
N TYR A 123 -7.86 -20.82 9.55
CA TYR A 123 -9.26 -20.75 9.94
C TYR A 123 -10.05 -19.85 8.98
N ALA A 124 -9.56 -18.64 8.69
CA ALA A 124 -10.21 -17.72 7.74
C ALA A 124 -10.34 -18.34 6.35
N TRP A 125 -9.31 -19.05 5.89
CA TRP A 125 -9.35 -19.79 4.63
C TRP A 125 -10.41 -20.89 4.64
N LYS A 126 -10.44 -21.71 5.68
CA LYS A 126 -11.41 -22.81 5.80
C LYS A 126 -12.87 -22.31 5.85
N ARG A 127 -13.08 -21.08 6.33
CA ARG A 127 -14.41 -20.44 6.33
C ARG A 127 -14.82 -19.82 5.00
N GLY A 128 -13.95 -19.82 4.00
CA GLY A 128 -14.23 -19.18 2.71
C GLY A 128 -14.13 -17.65 2.75
N ASP A 129 -13.59 -17.07 3.83
CA ASP A 129 -13.43 -15.60 3.95
C ASP A 129 -12.41 -15.05 2.92
N LEU A 130 -11.67 -15.95 2.24
CA LEU A 130 -10.70 -15.68 1.18
C LEU A 130 -11.19 -16.04 -0.24
N GLU A 131 -12.42 -16.51 -0.39
CA GLU A 131 -12.93 -16.96 -1.69
C GLU A 131 -13.47 -15.79 -2.54
N TRP A 132 -13.02 -15.75 -3.80
CA TRP A 132 -13.46 -14.77 -4.80
C TRP A 132 -14.40 -15.42 -5.82
N THR A 133 -15.41 -16.12 -5.33
CA THR A 133 -16.48 -16.74 -6.13
C THR A 133 -17.79 -16.42 -5.48
#